data_AF-A0A350BK15-F1
#
_entry.id   AF-A0A350BK15-F1
#
_cell.length_a   1.000
_cell.length_b   1.000
_cell.length_c   1.000
_cell.angle_alpha   90.00
_cell.angle_beta   90.00
_cell.angle_gamma   90.00
#
_symmetry.space_group_name_H-M   'P 1'
#
loop_
_entity.id
_entity.type
_entity.pdbx_description
1 polymer ?
#
loop_
_entity_poly.entity_id
_entity_poly.type
_entity_poly.pdbx_seq_one_letter_code
_entity_poly.pdbx_strand_id
1 'polypeptide(L)' 'SHITSILKEERLFKPSTAFSRSAEISSIKEYRSIYNRSLRNPENFWAGIASELHWFKKWTKVLQWKT' A
#
# COMPACT_ATOMS: atom_id res chain seq x y z
N SER A 1 -40.19 17.87 5.83
CA SER A 1 -40.06 16.41 5.71
C SER A 1 -38.60 16.07 5.42
N HIS A 2 -37.89 15.56 6.41
CA HIS A 2 -36.47 15.22 6.29
C HIS A 2 -36.34 13.82 5.67
N ILE A 3 -35.76 13.72 4.48
CA ILE A 3 -35.30 12.44 3.95
C ILE A 3 -33.85 12.29 4.40
N THR A 4 -33.60 11.44 5.38
CA THR A 4 -32.27 10.92 5.70
C THR A 4 -32.25 9.42 5.42
N SER A 5 -32.32 9.06 4.14
CA SER A 5 -31.93 7.71 3.72
C SER A 5 -30.45 7.74 3.40
N ILE A 6 -29.61 7.41 4.39
CA ILE A 6 -28.22 7.05 4.11
C ILE A 6 -28.24 5.58 3.70
N LEU A 7 -28.21 5.32 2.40
CA LEU A 7 -28.05 3.97 1.87
C LEU A 7 -26.72 3.41 2.39
N LYS A 8 -26.79 2.37 3.24
CA LYS A 8 -25.61 1.56 3.58
C LYS A 8 -25.40 0.56 2.46
N GLU A 9 -24.56 0.95 1.51
CA GLU A 9 -24.15 0.13 0.38
C GLU A 9 -22.92 -0.70 0.76
N GLU A 10 -23.06 -2.03 0.83
CA GLU A 10 -21.99 -2.97 1.23
C GLU A 10 -21.42 -3.78 0.04
N ARG A 11 -21.83 -3.49 -1.19
CA ARG A 11 -21.35 -4.24 -2.36
C ARG A 11 -19.83 -4.15 -2.52
N LEU A 12 -19.21 -5.31 -2.69
CA LEU A 12 -17.80 -5.46 -2.99
C LEU A 12 -17.62 -5.76 -4.49
N PHE A 13 -16.95 -4.86 -5.21
CA PHE A 13 -16.61 -5.03 -6.62
C PHE A 13 -15.18 -5.52 -6.75
N LYS A 14 -15.01 -6.78 -7.11
CA LYS A 14 -13.69 -7.35 -7.37
C LYS A 14 -13.17 -6.86 -8.72
N PRO A 15 -11.87 -6.56 -8.85
CA PRO A 15 -11.27 -6.33 -10.16
C PRO A 15 -11.45 -7.56 -11.06
N SER A 16 -11.48 -7.34 -12.37
CA SER A 16 -11.51 -8.43 -13.34
C SER A 16 -10.22 -9.26 -13.25
N THR A 17 -10.29 -10.54 -13.58
CA THR A 17 -9.12 -11.43 -13.56
C THR A 17 -8.01 -10.95 -14.50
N ALA A 18 -8.38 -10.39 -15.66
CA ALA A 18 -7.41 -9.85 -16.62
C ALA A 18 -6.64 -8.68 -16.00
N PHE A 19 -7.33 -7.74 -15.34
CA PHE A 19 -6.69 -6.61 -14.67
C PHE A 19 -5.81 -7.05 -13.51
N SER A 20 -6.31 -7.94 -12.64
CA SER A 20 -5.54 -8.43 -11.50
C SER A 20 -4.25 -9.12 -11.91
N ARG A 21 -4.22 -9.88 -13.01
CA ARG A 21 -3.01 -10.58 -13.49
C ARG A 21 -1.93 -9.62 -14.00
N SER A 22 -2.29 -8.44 -14.47
CA SER A 22 -1.35 -7.42 -14.95
C SER A 22 -0.95 -6.40 -13.88
N ALA A 23 -1.50 -6.51 -12.67
CA ALA A 23 -1.21 -5.58 -11.59
C ALA A 23 0.05 -6.02 -10.81
N GLU A 24 0.83 -5.05 -10.38
CA GLU A 24 2.00 -5.26 -9.50
C GLU A 24 1.63 -5.98 -8.20
N ILE A 25 0.39 -5.80 -7.75
CA ILE A 25 -0.18 -6.54 -6.62
C ILE A 25 -1.47 -7.19 -7.11
N SER A 26 -1.40 -8.50 -7.31
CA SER A 26 -2.45 -9.28 -7.98
C SER A 26 -3.56 -9.73 -7.03
N SER A 27 -3.37 -9.62 -5.71
CA SER A 27 -4.35 -10.08 -4.74
C SER A 27 -4.33 -9.32 -3.41
N ILE A 28 -5.45 -9.37 -2.69
CA ILE A 28 -5.53 -8.80 -1.34
C ILE A 28 -4.59 -9.51 -0.35
N LYS A 29 -4.30 -10.80 -0.57
CA LYS A 29 -3.38 -11.58 0.28
C LYS A 29 -1.94 -11.07 0.12
N GLU A 30 -1.54 -10.83 -1.12
CA GLU A 30 -0.23 -10.27 -1.46
C GLU A 30 -0.07 -8.86 -0.90
N TYR A 31 -1.06 -7.98 -1.11
CA TYR A 31 -1.10 -6.66 -0.49
C TYR A 31 -0.88 -6.74 1.02
N ARG A 32 -1.64 -7.60 1.72
CA ARG A 32 -1.52 -7.75 3.18
C ARG A 32 -0.13 -8.25 3.60
N SER A 33 0.49 -9.12 2.81
CA SER A 33 1.86 -9.59 3.07
C SER A 33 2.88 -8.45 3.00
N ILE A 34 2.83 -7.66 1.92
CA ILE A 34 3.69 -6.49 1.71
C ILE A 34 3.46 -5.45 2.82
N TYR A 35 2.21 -5.14 3.12
CA TYR A 35 1.82 -4.23 4.19
C TYR A 35 2.33 -4.69 5.57
N ASN A 36 2.18 -5.97 5.89
CA ASN A 36 2.71 -6.49 7.16
C ASN A 36 4.24 -6.42 7.20
N ARG A 37 4.94 -6.57 6.07
CA ARG A 37 6.39 -6.37 5.98
C ARG A 37 6.76 -4.91 6.20
N SER A 38 6.02 -3.96 5.63
CA SER A 38 6.29 -2.53 5.82
C SER A 38 6.12 -2.08 7.27
N LEU A 39 5.24 -2.73 8.03
CA LEU A 39 5.07 -2.45 9.46
C LEU A 39 6.12 -3.11 10.36
N ARG A 40 6.51 -4.37 10.06
CA ARG A 40 7.45 -5.12 10.91
C ARG A 40 8.87 -4.58 10.86
N ASN A 41 9.32 -4.09 9.71
CA ASN A 41 10.64 -3.51 9.56
C ASN A 41 10.59 -2.33 8.56
N PRO A 42 10.07 -1.18 9.02
CA PRO A 42 9.78 -0.04 8.14
C PRO A 42 11.06 0.53 7.52
N GLU A 43 12.16 0.58 8.28
CA GLU A 43 13.43 1.11 7.76
C GLU A 43 13.97 0.25 6.61
N ASN A 44 14.06 -1.07 6.77
CA ASN A 44 14.56 -1.91 5.68
C ASN A 44 13.59 -1.95 4.49
N PHE A 45 12.28 -1.92 4.75
CA PHE A 45 11.28 -1.90 3.70
C PHE A 45 11.43 -0.63 2.84
N TRP A 46 11.37 0.55 3.47
CA TRP A 46 11.43 1.82 2.75
C TRP A 46 12.81 2.11 2.18
N ALA A 47 13.89 1.66 2.81
CA ALA A 47 15.24 1.76 2.23
C ALA A 47 15.35 0.98 0.91
N GLY A 48 14.76 -0.23 0.86
CA GLY A 48 14.74 -1.05 -0.34
C GLY A 48 13.99 -0.35 -1.47
N ILE A 49 12.74 0.07 -1.22
CA ILE A 49 11.93 0.78 -2.21
C ILE A 49 12.61 2.06 -2.69
N ALA A 50 13.15 2.88 -1.77
CA ALA A 50 13.84 4.11 -2.14
C ALA A 50 15.10 3.85 -2.98
N SER A 51 15.74 2.69 -2.82
CA SER A 51 16.98 2.34 -3.53
C SER A 51 16.80 2.05 -5.03
N GLU A 52 15.57 1.77 -5.46
CA GLU A 52 15.22 1.57 -6.87
C GLU A 52 15.23 2.87 -7.68
N LEU A 53 15.16 4.01 -7.00
CA LEU A 53 15.20 5.33 -7.63
C LEU A 53 16.64 5.78 -7.90
N HIS A 54 16.82 6.65 -8.89
CA HIS A 54 18.11 7.29 -9.11
C HIS A 54 18.34 8.43 -8.10
N TRP A 55 19.47 8.38 -7.39
CA TRP A 55 19.88 9.39 -6.42
C TRP A 55 21.19 10.03 -6.82
N PHE A 56 21.21 11.36 -6.94
CA PHE A 56 22.44 12.13 -7.03
C PHE A 56 23.28 12.01 -5.75
N LYS A 57 22.62 11.90 -4.59
CA LYS A 57 23.24 11.58 -3.30
C LYS A 57 22.26 10.75 -2.46
N LYS A 58 22.72 9.60 -1.96
CA LYS A 58 21.92 8.72 -1.09
C LYS A 58 21.71 9.34 0.29
N TRP A 59 20.58 9.00 0.91
CA TRP A 59 20.26 9.38 2.29
C TRP A 59 21.15 8.62 3.29
N THR A 60 21.32 9.19 4.48
CA THR A 60 22.05 8.56 5.59
C THR A 60 21.13 7.95 6.64
N LYS A 61 19.87 8.37 6.68
CA LYS A 61 18.86 7.89 7.62
C LYS A 61 17.54 7.67 6.89
N VAL A 62 16.93 6.51 7.09
CA VAL A 62 15.71 6.10 6.37
C VAL A 62 14.46 6.66 7.03
N LEU A 63 14.38 6.57 8.35
CA LEU A 63 13.24 7.01 9.15
C LEU A 63 13.74 7.87 10.31
N GLN A 64 13.08 9.00 10.54
CA GLN A 64 13.28 9.79 11.76
C GLN A 64 11.91 10.23 12.27
N TRP A 65 11.47 9.62 13.37
CA TRP A 65 10.30 10.09 14.09
C TRP A 65 10.74 11.10 15.15
N LYS A 66 10.04 12.24 15.24
CA LYS A 66 10.14 13.13 16.40
C LYS A 66 8.98 12.80 17.33
N THR A 67 9.32 12.41 18.54
CA THR A 67 8.38 12.34 19.66
C THR A 67 8.25 13.71 20.29
#